data_AF-A0A940YGJ2-F1
#
_entry.id   AF-A0A940YGJ2-F1
#
_cell.length_a   1.000
_cell.length_b   1.000
_cell.length_c   1.000
_cell.angle_alpha   90.00
_cell.angle_beta   90.00
_cell.angle_gamma   90.00
#
_symmetry.space_group_name_H-M   'P 1'
#
loop_
_entity.id
_entity.type
_entity.pdbx_description
1 polymer ?
#
loop_
_entity_poly.entity_id
_entity_poly.type
_entity_poly.pdbx_seq_one_letter_code
_entity_poly.pdbx_strand_id
1 'polypeptide(L)'
;MGARASLLETLAVLKDCLNDPALVDTVPNGLAHNARARMLRQGLAVLIFSTVETFIRERTGEVLRSFDNPSLVFSDLSPALQKATTIGALDGVRFRLKLQPVADKISWLVANLVPISSALTNVQNLSDHSFGYSASNIAENDVKEILRSFGVNDPWSQLTSLTARFGIAILDAEAEFSSIKKRRHSSAHALTGQVLYADLQDSVRSSLAICLAFDLLLSHSGALVNAKEGAGQGGRPQLLHSDIEMVFVDPRSRAPKFLVKKERVQPPAVTARTTLRIFPSEQLAIAYGEQYAKARRRQLVILDAMAIPSNWVTW
;
A
#
# COMPACT_ATOMS: atom_id res chain seq x y z
N MET A 1 -5.70 14.92 2.23
CA MET A 1 -5.84 13.84 1.23
C MET A 1 -5.25 12.58 1.86
N GLY A 2 -5.92 11.43 1.80
CA GLY A 2 -5.42 10.20 2.41
C GLY A 2 -4.38 9.48 1.55
N ALA A 3 -3.60 8.58 2.14
CA ALA A 3 -2.49 7.87 1.50
C ALA A 3 -2.90 7.16 0.21
N ARG A 4 -4.08 6.50 0.19
CA ARG A 4 -4.63 5.83 -1.01
C ARG A 4 -4.89 6.80 -2.16
N ALA A 5 -5.52 7.94 -1.86
CA ALA A 5 -5.85 8.93 -2.88
C ALA A 5 -4.56 9.53 -3.48
N SER A 6 -3.60 9.86 -2.61
CA SER A 6 -2.27 10.35 -3.02
C SER A 6 -1.52 9.32 -3.89
N LEU A 7 -1.54 8.04 -3.52
CA LEU A 7 -0.95 6.96 -4.30
C LEU A 7 -1.61 6.83 -5.68
N LEU A 8 -2.94 6.75 -5.74
CA LEU A 8 -3.68 6.57 -6.99
C LEU A 8 -3.49 7.76 -7.93
N GLU A 9 -3.54 8.98 -7.41
CA GLU A 9 -3.30 10.20 -8.18
C GLU A 9 -1.86 10.22 -8.73
N THR A 10 -0.87 9.93 -7.89
CA THR A 10 0.53 9.92 -8.30
C THR A 10 0.82 8.83 -9.33
N LEU A 11 0.28 7.62 -9.16
CA LEU A 11 0.43 6.53 -10.14
C LEU A 11 -0.29 6.84 -11.46
N ALA A 12 -1.44 7.53 -11.43
CA ALA A 12 -2.11 7.99 -12.64
C ALA A 12 -1.24 9.00 -13.40
N VAL A 13 -0.69 9.99 -12.70
CA VAL A 13 0.24 10.97 -13.29
C VAL A 13 1.49 10.27 -13.85
N LEU A 14 2.08 9.32 -13.13
CA LEU A 14 3.23 8.55 -13.60
C LEU A 14 2.90 7.74 -14.86
N LYS A 15 1.71 7.12 -14.92
CA LYS A 15 1.23 6.39 -16.10
C LYS A 15 1.05 7.34 -17.30
N ASP A 16 0.53 8.54 -17.07
CA ASP A 16 0.37 9.56 -18.11
C ASP A 16 1.73 10.07 -18.60
N CYS A 17 2.68 10.32 -17.69
CA CYS A 17 4.05 10.65 -18.05
C CYS A 17 4.68 9.57 -18.92
N LEU A 18 4.44 8.28 -18.63
CA LEU A 18 4.96 7.18 -19.45
C LEU A 18 4.42 7.21 -20.88
N ASN A 19 3.25 7.77 -21.14
CA ASN A 19 2.73 7.91 -22.50
C ASN A 19 3.37 9.07 -23.28
N ASP A 20 4.26 9.86 -22.67
CA ASP A 20 4.95 10.97 -23.32
C ASP A 20 6.02 10.47 -24.32
N PRO A 21 5.95 10.86 -25.61
CA PRO A 21 6.96 10.53 -26.60
C PRO A 21 8.39 10.95 -26.23
N ALA A 22 8.56 11.91 -25.32
CA ALA A 22 9.85 12.35 -24.80
C ALA A 22 10.63 11.24 -24.05
N LEU A 23 9.96 10.16 -23.64
CA LEU A 23 10.59 9.03 -22.95
C LEU A 23 11.02 7.89 -23.89
N VAL A 24 10.55 7.93 -25.14
CA VAL A 24 10.81 6.88 -26.14
C VAL A 24 12.05 7.23 -26.95
N ASP A 25 12.95 6.27 -27.08
CA ASP A 25 14.16 6.46 -27.88
C ASP A 25 13.82 6.59 -29.38
N THR A 26 14.50 7.51 -30.06
CA THR A 26 14.33 7.76 -31.49
C THR A 26 15.59 7.34 -32.26
N VAL A 27 15.40 6.76 -33.45
CA VAL A 27 16.47 6.31 -34.36
C VAL A 27 16.23 6.88 -35.76
N PRO A 28 17.27 7.13 -36.58
CA PRO A 28 18.71 6.89 -36.32
C PRO A 28 19.49 8.08 -35.72
N ASN A 29 18.97 9.31 -35.74
CA ASN A 29 19.72 10.53 -35.36
C ASN A 29 19.33 11.11 -33.98
N GLY A 30 18.70 10.31 -33.12
CA GLY A 30 18.08 10.75 -31.86
C GLY A 30 19.03 10.97 -30.67
N LEU A 31 20.36 11.08 -30.84
CA LEU A 31 21.32 11.03 -29.72
C LEU A 31 21.01 12.02 -28.57
N ALA A 32 20.74 13.28 -28.91
CA ALA A 32 20.40 14.31 -27.91
C ALA A 32 19.02 14.06 -27.27
N HIS A 33 18.07 13.53 -28.05
CA HIS A 33 16.75 13.15 -27.55
C HIS A 33 16.84 11.97 -26.57
N ASN A 34 17.53 10.89 -26.96
CA ASN A 34 17.70 9.69 -26.16
C ASN A 34 18.45 9.99 -24.85
N ALA A 35 19.40 10.94 -24.88
CA ALA A 35 20.04 11.44 -23.66
C ALA A 35 19.05 12.12 -22.70
N ARG A 36 18.15 12.97 -23.20
CA ARG A 36 17.07 13.58 -22.39
C ARG A 36 16.08 12.52 -21.90
N ALA A 37 15.63 11.63 -22.78
CA ALA A 37 14.73 10.53 -22.46
C ALA A 37 15.30 9.68 -21.32
N ARG A 38 16.61 9.37 -21.34
CA ARG A 38 17.29 8.65 -20.26
C ARG A 38 17.23 9.40 -18.93
N MET A 39 17.51 10.70 -18.92
CA MET A 39 17.43 11.52 -17.69
C MET A 39 16.01 11.57 -17.13
N LEU A 40 15.01 11.73 -18.00
CA LEU A 40 13.61 11.72 -17.61
C LEU A 40 13.20 10.37 -17.02
N ARG A 41 13.58 9.26 -17.66
CA ARG A 41 13.35 7.89 -17.17
C ARG A 41 13.99 7.64 -15.80
N GLN A 42 15.21 8.15 -15.55
CA GLN A 42 15.84 8.11 -14.23
C GLN A 42 15.03 8.86 -13.17
N GLY A 43 14.57 10.08 -13.49
CA GLY A 43 13.71 10.86 -12.61
C GLY A 43 12.42 10.12 -12.24
N LEU A 44 11.76 9.51 -13.23
CA LEU A 44 10.55 8.71 -13.01
C LEU A 44 10.83 7.48 -12.14
N ALA A 45 11.96 6.79 -12.32
CA ALA A 45 12.33 5.66 -11.46
C ALA A 45 12.46 6.05 -9.98
N VAL A 46 13.03 7.24 -9.71
CA VAL A 46 13.10 7.78 -8.35
C VAL A 46 11.70 8.06 -7.80
N LEU A 47 10.84 8.72 -8.59
CA LEU A 47 9.48 9.06 -8.18
C LEU A 47 8.61 7.83 -7.90
N ILE A 48 8.71 6.78 -8.71
CA ILE A 48 7.96 5.53 -8.50
C ILE A 48 8.25 4.94 -7.12
N PHE A 49 9.53 4.77 -6.78
CA PHE A 49 9.89 4.22 -5.47
C PHE A 49 9.51 5.16 -4.32
N SER A 50 9.72 6.47 -4.48
CA SER A 50 9.31 7.47 -3.49
C SER A 50 7.79 7.44 -3.24
N THR A 51 6.99 7.14 -4.26
CA THR A 51 5.53 7.00 -4.14
C THR A 51 5.17 5.78 -3.29
N VAL A 52 5.77 4.62 -3.56
CA VAL A 52 5.58 3.38 -2.76
C VAL A 52 6.00 3.61 -1.30
N GLU A 53 7.16 4.21 -1.10
CA GLU A 53 7.72 4.49 0.22
C GLU A 53 6.80 5.41 1.03
N THR A 54 6.32 6.49 0.41
CA THR A 54 5.41 7.44 1.05
C THR A 54 4.10 6.76 1.42
N PHE A 55 3.51 5.99 0.50
CA PHE A 55 2.28 5.25 0.74
C PHE A 55 2.39 4.30 1.94
N ILE A 56 3.43 3.47 1.99
CA ILE A 56 3.61 2.49 3.07
C ILE A 56 3.67 3.18 4.45
N ARG A 57 4.42 4.29 4.56
CA ARG A 57 4.51 5.05 5.81
C ARG A 57 3.20 5.71 6.20
N GLU A 58 2.62 6.49 5.28
CA GLU A 58 1.41 7.25 5.54
C GLU A 58 0.25 6.33 5.85
N ARG A 59 0.11 5.23 5.09
CA ARG A 59 -0.96 4.26 5.31
C ARG A 59 -0.82 3.52 6.63
N THR A 60 0.41 3.22 7.06
CA THR A 60 0.67 2.65 8.39
C THR A 60 0.25 3.61 9.50
N GLY A 61 0.59 4.90 9.39
CA GLY A 61 0.11 5.93 10.34
C GLY A 61 -1.41 6.07 10.33
N GLU A 62 -2.05 6.07 9.16
CA GLU A 62 -3.51 6.11 9.06
C GLU A 62 -4.19 4.91 9.74
N VAL A 63 -3.66 3.70 9.62
CA VAL A 63 -4.21 2.52 10.30
C VAL A 63 -4.04 2.63 11.82
N LEU A 64 -2.89 3.09 12.31
CA LEU A 64 -2.69 3.31 13.75
C LEU A 64 -3.67 4.35 14.32
N ARG A 65 -3.94 5.43 13.58
CA ARG A 65 -4.93 6.46 13.97
C ARG A 65 -6.38 6.02 13.82
N SER A 66 -6.64 4.91 13.12
CA SER A 66 -7.99 4.37 12.96
C SER A 66 -8.48 3.56 14.17
N PHE A 67 -7.61 3.36 15.17
CA PHE A 67 -8.01 2.72 16.43
C PHE A 67 -8.96 3.64 17.20
N ASP A 68 -10.25 3.32 17.15
CA ASP A 68 -11.33 4.11 17.75
C ASP A 68 -12.10 3.35 18.85
N ASN A 69 -11.78 2.07 19.08
CA ASN A 69 -12.44 1.28 20.11
C ASN A 69 -12.02 1.75 21.52
N PRO A 70 -12.95 2.25 22.35
CA PRO A 70 -12.63 2.75 23.69
C PRO A 70 -12.21 1.65 24.68
N SER A 71 -12.48 0.38 24.36
CA SER A 71 -12.07 -0.77 25.18
C SER A 71 -10.69 -1.33 24.83
N LEU A 72 -10.08 -0.83 23.75
CA LEU A 72 -8.73 -1.20 23.36
C LEU A 72 -7.75 -0.51 24.31
N VAL A 73 -6.89 -1.29 24.96
CA VAL A 73 -5.82 -0.79 25.82
C VAL A 73 -4.46 -1.16 25.25
N PHE A 74 -3.40 -0.49 25.69
CA PHE A 74 -2.06 -0.69 25.13
C PHE A 74 -1.57 -2.14 25.24
N SER A 75 -1.93 -2.84 26.31
CA SER A 75 -1.60 -4.27 26.50
C SER A 75 -2.31 -5.20 25.53
N ASP A 76 -3.37 -4.74 24.84
CA ASP A 76 -4.04 -5.51 23.79
C ASP A 76 -3.26 -5.50 22.47
N LEU A 77 -2.34 -4.53 22.28
CA LEU A 77 -1.47 -4.49 21.12
C LEU A 77 -0.44 -5.63 21.19
N SER A 78 -0.01 -6.14 20.02
CA SER A 78 1.07 -7.13 19.97
C SER A 78 2.35 -6.55 20.58
N PRO A 79 3.24 -7.37 21.18
CA PRO A 79 4.52 -6.86 21.72
C PRO A 79 5.34 -6.07 20.70
N ALA A 80 5.25 -6.45 19.42
CA ALA A 80 5.88 -5.73 18.32
C ALA A 80 5.24 -4.36 18.07
N LEU A 81 3.90 -4.25 18.07
CA LEU A 81 3.21 -2.95 17.97
C LEU A 81 3.48 -2.06 19.18
N GLN A 82 3.48 -2.62 20.40
CA GLN A 82 3.84 -1.87 21.60
C GLN A 82 5.24 -1.27 21.48
N LYS A 83 6.22 -2.08 21.04
CA LYS A 83 7.60 -1.62 20.82
C LYS A 83 7.68 -0.56 19.72
N ALA A 84 6.99 -0.77 18.59
CA ALA A 84 7.04 0.15 17.47
C ALA A 84 6.42 1.51 17.80
N THR A 85 5.28 1.52 18.51
CA THR A 85 4.55 2.74 18.87
C THR A 85 5.17 3.52 20.03
N THR A 86 6.19 2.96 20.68
CA THR A 86 6.96 3.61 21.75
C THR A 86 8.39 3.88 21.32
N ILE A 87 9.25 2.85 21.34
CA ILE A 87 10.68 2.94 21.03
C ILE A 87 10.88 3.25 19.55
N GLY A 88 10.17 2.56 18.66
CA GLY A 88 10.26 2.80 17.21
C GLY A 88 9.85 4.22 16.83
N ALA A 89 8.75 4.70 17.43
CA ALA A 89 8.28 6.07 17.28
C ALA A 89 9.31 7.09 17.76
N LEU A 90 9.96 6.86 18.90
CA LEU A 90 11.02 7.73 19.42
C LEU A 90 12.22 7.78 18.46
N ASP A 91 12.64 6.63 17.93
CA ASP A 91 13.73 6.56 16.95
C ASP A 91 13.37 7.28 15.64
N GLY A 92 12.13 7.11 15.17
CA GLY A 92 11.59 7.82 14.01
C GLY A 92 11.58 9.34 14.21
N VAL A 93 11.04 9.80 15.34
CA VAL A 93 11.01 11.23 15.71
C VAL A 93 12.43 11.78 15.80
N ARG A 94 13.35 11.07 16.45
CA ARG A 94 14.76 11.48 16.56
C ARG A 94 15.44 11.61 15.20
N PHE A 95 15.18 10.69 14.28
CA PHE A 95 15.73 10.77 12.92
C PHE A 95 15.15 11.98 12.17
N ARG A 96 13.83 12.14 12.17
CA ARG A 96 13.13 13.22 11.46
C ARG A 96 13.40 14.60 12.02
N LEU A 97 13.70 14.72 13.32
CA LEU A 97 14.11 15.97 13.96
C LEU A 97 15.37 16.56 13.31
N LYS A 98 16.30 15.71 12.84
CA LYS A 98 17.53 16.16 12.17
C LYS A 98 17.24 16.90 10.86
N LEU A 99 16.10 16.61 10.23
CA LEU A 99 15.66 17.17 8.95
C LEU A 99 14.80 18.43 9.11
N GLN A 100 14.39 18.77 10.34
CA GLN A 100 13.57 19.95 10.58
C GLN A 100 14.39 21.25 10.53
N PRO A 101 13.80 22.36 10.04
CA PRO A 101 14.40 23.69 10.17
C PRO A 101 14.72 24.03 11.62
N VAL A 102 15.84 24.72 11.88
CA VAL A 102 16.30 25.03 13.25
C VAL A 102 15.25 25.77 14.07
N ALA A 103 14.51 26.69 13.44
CA ALA A 103 13.45 27.47 14.08
C ALA A 103 12.29 26.62 14.62
N ASP A 104 11.98 25.50 13.93
CA ASP A 104 10.81 24.68 14.24
C ASP A 104 11.17 23.40 15.03
N LYS A 105 12.46 23.12 15.25
CA LYS A 105 12.91 21.86 15.87
C LYS A 105 12.23 21.57 17.20
N ILE A 106 12.14 22.57 18.08
CA ILE A 106 11.59 22.37 19.44
C ILE A 106 10.08 22.17 19.37
N SER A 107 9.35 23.04 18.66
CA SER A 107 7.88 22.93 18.52
C SER A 107 7.49 21.62 17.85
N TRP A 108 8.19 21.24 16.78
CA TRP A 108 7.99 19.98 16.07
C TRP A 108 8.27 18.77 16.97
N LEU A 109 9.37 18.78 17.74
CA LEU A 109 9.70 17.71 18.68
C LEU A 109 8.61 17.52 19.73
N VAL A 110 8.19 18.61 20.39
CA VAL A 110 7.17 18.56 21.44
C VAL A 110 5.86 17.99 20.89
N ALA A 111 5.41 18.45 19.73
CA ALA A 111 4.19 17.94 19.10
C ALA A 111 4.26 16.43 18.82
N ASN A 112 5.42 15.90 18.43
CA ASN A 112 5.60 14.49 18.08
C ASN A 112 5.94 13.58 19.27
N LEU A 113 6.32 14.13 20.43
CA LEU A 113 6.52 13.37 21.65
C LEU A 113 5.21 13.06 22.39
N VAL A 114 4.16 13.87 22.20
CA VAL A 114 2.87 13.69 22.88
C VAL A 114 2.31 12.27 22.64
N PRO A 115 2.14 11.79 21.38
CA PRO A 115 1.64 10.44 21.10
C PRO A 115 2.45 9.33 21.78
N ILE A 116 3.76 9.50 21.87
CA ILE A 116 4.68 8.52 22.47
C ILE A 116 4.49 8.49 23.99
N SER A 117 4.47 9.66 24.62
CA SER A 117 4.31 9.79 26.07
C SER A 117 2.94 9.29 26.57
N SER A 118 1.90 9.41 25.75
CA SER A 118 0.54 8.97 26.08
C SER A 118 0.20 7.57 25.59
N ALA A 119 1.11 6.84 24.92
CA ALA A 119 0.78 5.57 24.27
C ALA A 119 0.16 4.52 25.22
N LEU A 120 0.59 4.50 26.49
CA LEU A 120 0.07 3.58 27.51
C LEU A 120 -1.38 3.85 27.91
N THR A 121 -1.84 5.10 27.79
CA THR A 121 -3.15 5.56 28.25
C THR A 121 -4.08 5.98 27.12
N ASN A 122 -3.55 6.19 25.92
CA ASN A 122 -4.30 6.64 24.75
C ASN A 122 -3.82 5.95 23.47
N VAL A 123 -4.37 4.76 23.21
CA VAL A 123 -4.11 3.99 21.98
C VAL A 123 -4.78 4.57 20.73
N GLN A 124 -5.65 5.58 20.90
CA GLN A 124 -6.34 6.24 19.78
C GLN A 124 -5.45 7.31 19.13
N ASN A 125 -4.35 7.68 19.79
CA ASN A 125 -3.40 8.69 19.33
C ASN A 125 -1.98 8.15 19.33
N LEU A 126 -1.76 7.04 18.61
CA LEU A 126 -0.42 6.47 18.42
C LEU A 126 0.36 7.27 17.38
N SER A 127 1.69 7.28 17.51
CA SER A 127 2.55 8.08 16.63
C SER A 127 2.56 7.58 15.19
N ASP A 128 2.47 8.51 14.23
CA ASP A 128 2.69 8.21 12.81
C ASP A 128 4.12 7.74 12.54
N HIS A 129 5.07 8.14 13.40
CA HIS A 129 6.48 7.84 13.24
C HIS A 129 6.90 6.46 13.75
N SER A 130 5.93 5.60 14.09
CA SER A 130 6.15 4.26 14.64
C SER A 130 6.95 3.33 13.71
N PHE A 131 6.84 3.48 12.39
CA PHE A 131 7.45 2.58 11.41
C PHE A 131 8.05 3.30 10.20
N GLY A 132 9.23 2.85 9.76
CA GLY A 132 9.85 3.30 8.51
C GLY A 132 10.39 4.73 8.52
N TYR A 133 10.35 5.45 9.65
CA TYR A 133 10.85 6.83 9.78
C TYR A 133 12.26 6.94 10.38
N SER A 134 12.89 5.84 10.78
CA SER A 134 14.23 5.80 11.36
C SER A 134 15.36 5.87 10.33
N ALA A 135 15.03 5.82 9.04
CA ALA A 135 15.95 5.90 7.91
C ALA A 135 15.36 6.75 6.78
N SER A 136 16.21 7.15 5.82
CA SER A 136 15.80 7.95 4.66
C SER A 136 14.92 7.19 3.68
N ASN A 137 15.03 5.85 3.64
CA ASN A 137 14.30 4.99 2.71
C ASN A 137 13.75 3.77 3.43
N ILE A 138 12.64 3.22 2.94
CA ILE A 138 12.10 1.93 3.39
C ILE A 138 12.88 0.81 2.71
N ALA A 139 13.28 -0.18 3.49
CA ALA A 139 13.81 -1.46 3.04
C ALA A 139 12.76 -2.56 3.10
N GLU A 140 13.07 -3.70 2.49
CA GLU A 140 12.23 -4.90 2.46
C GLU A 140 11.89 -5.36 3.88
N ASN A 141 12.87 -5.26 4.78
CA ASN A 141 12.72 -5.64 6.18
C ASN A 141 11.75 -4.71 6.92
N ASP A 142 11.67 -3.42 6.59
CA ASP A 142 10.73 -2.51 7.23
C ASP A 142 9.28 -2.90 6.90
N VAL A 143 9.00 -3.22 5.63
CA VAL A 143 7.66 -3.70 5.20
C VAL A 143 7.28 -4.99 5.92
N LYS A 144 8.25 -5.92 6.04
CA LYS A 144 8.10 -7.18 6.75
C LYS A 144 7.83 -6.97 8.24
N GLU A 145 8.56 -6.07 8.88
CA GLU A 145 8.38 -5.75 10.30
C GLU A 145 7.05 -5.06 10.58
N ILE A 146 6.61 -4.16 9.70
CA ILE A 146 5.27 -3.55 9.78
C ILE A 146 4.21 -4.64 9.78
N LEU A 147 4.13 -5.44 8.71
CA LEU A 147 3.07 -6.44 8.58
C LEU A 147 3.14 -7.51 9.67
N ARG A 148 4.34 -7.94 10.10
CA ARG A 148 4.50 -8.85 11.25
C ARG A 148 4.03 -8.26 12.56
N SER A 149 4.20 -6.95 12.76
CA SER A 149 3.71 -6.28 13.97
C SER A 149 2.18 -6.32 14.03
N PHE A 150 1.54 -6.24 12.86
CA PHE A 150 0.12 -6.50 12.64
C PHE A 150 -0.20 -8.00 12.50
N GLY A 151 0.67 -8.90 12.95
CA GLY A 151 0.34 -10.33 13.04
C GLY A 151 0.18 -11.06 11.71
N VAL A 152 0.69 -10.51 10.61
CA VAL A 152 0.71 -11.19 9.30
C VAL A 152 1.82 -12.25 9.29
N ASN A 153 1.47 -13.49 8.95
CA ASN A 153 2.44 -14.57 8.78
C ASN A 153 3.20 -14.37 7.47
N ASP A 154 4.51 -14.59 7.46
CA ASP A 154 5.36 -14.51 6.25
C ASP A 154 4.97 -13.42 5.22
N PRO A 155 5.14 -12.12 5.55
CA PRO A 155 4.48 -11.03 4.83
C PRO A 155 4.66 -11.00 3.31
N TRP A 156 5.88 -11.23 2.81
CA TRP A 156 6.15 -11.17 1.37
C TRP A 156 5.46 -12.28 0.58
N SER A 157 5.35 -13.47 1.16
CA SER A 157 4.56 -14.56 0.59
C SER A 157 3.08 -14.20 0.54
N GLN A 158 2.52 -13.62 1.61
CA GLN A 158 1.12 -13.17 1.61
C GLN A 158 0.85 -12.07 0.59
N LEU A 159 1.77 -11.10 0.45
CA LEU A 159 1.68 -10.07 -0.59
C LEU A 159 1.66 -10.70 -1.98
N THR A 160 2.61 -11.59 -2.26
CA THR A 160 2.73 -12.30 -3.54
C THR A 160 1.42 -13.04 -3.87
N SER A 161 0.92 -13.87 -2.95
CA SER A 161 -0.34 -14.60 -3.12
C SER A 161 -1.55 -13.68 -3.29
N LEU A 162 -1.58 -12.54 -2.59
CA LEU A 162 -2.68 -11.58 -2.68
C LEU A 162 -2.69 -10.85 -4.03
N THR A 163 -1.52 -10.52 -4.59
CA THR A 163 -1.41 -9.83 -5.88
C THR A 163 -2.05 -10.59 -7.04
N ALA A 164 -1.90 -11.92 -7.04
CA ALA A 164 -2.51 -12.80 -8.03
C ALA A 164 -4.05 -12.80 -7.98
N ARG A 165 -4.64 -12.52 -6.82
CA ARG A 165 -6.09 -12.60 -6.60
C ARG A 165 -6.87 -11.42 -7.18
N PHE A 166 -6.22 -10.28 -7.38
CA PHE A 166 -6.82 -9.08 -7.98
C PHE A 166 -6.26 -8.74 -9.37
N GLY A 167 -5.62 -9.69 -10.06
CA GLY A 167 -5.30 -9.58 -11.49
C GLY A 167 -3.93 -8.98 -11.84
N ILE A 168 -3.09 -8.68 -10.84
CA ILE A 168 -1.70 -8.24 -11.07
C ILE A 168 -0.76 -9.25 -10.40
N ALA A 169 -0.64 -10.45 -10.96
CA ALA A 169 0.23 -11.47 -10.41
C ALA A 169 1.70 -11.03 -10.49
N ILE A 170 2.34 -10.90 -9.32
CA ILE A 170 3.79 -10.77 -9.19
C ILE A 170 4.35 -12.14 -8.79
N LEU A 171 5.44 -12.56 -9.42
CA LEU A 171 6.06 -13.87 -9.13
C LEU A 171 6.65 -13.91 -7.72
N ASP A 172 7.35 -12.83 -7.34
CA ASP A 172 7.95 -12.64 -6.02
C ASP A 172 7.88 -11.14 -5.68
N ALA A 173 7.01 -10.78 -4.74
CA ALA A 173 6.81 -9.39 -4.34
C ALA A 173 8.04 -8.78 -3.64
N GLU A 174 8.86 -9.58 -2.95
CA GLU A 174 10.08 -9.09 -2.28
C GLU A 174 11.16 -8.75 -3.30
N ALA A 175 11.39 -9.67 -4.25
CA ALA A 175 12.35 -9.45 -5.33
C ALA A 175 11.95 -8.25 -6.20
N GLU A 176 10.65 -8.10 -6.50
CA GLU A 176 10.13 -6.99 -7.28
C GLU A 176 10.27 -5.65 -6.54
N PHE A 177 9.91 -5.59 -5.25
CA PHE A 177 10.15 -4.40 -4.43
C PHE A 177 11.64 -4.03 -4.41
N SER A 178 12.52 -5.02 -4.24
CA SER A 178 13.97 -4.82 -4.24
C SER A 178 14.49 -4.31 -5.59
N SER A 179 13.93 -4.80 -6.70
CA SER A 179 14.24 -4.34 -8.06
C SER A 179 13.90 -2.86 -8.24
N ILE A 180 12.69 -2.44 -7.85
CA ILE A 180 12.26 -1.04 -7.92
C ILE A 180 13.16 -0.15 -7.05
N LYS A 181 13.49 -0.59 -5.82
CA LYS A 181 14.42 0.11 -4.91
C LYS A 181 15.82 0.27 -5.52
N LYS A 182 16.38 -0.80 -6.07
CA LYS A 182 17.71 -0.78 -6.72
C LYS A 182 17.72 0.16 -7.91
N ARG A 183 16.65 0.17 -8.72
CA ARG A 183 16.49 1.09 -9.85
C ARG A 183 16.44 2.55 -9.40
N ARG A 184 15.77 2.86 -8.29
CA ARG A 184 15.83 4.20 -7.67
C ARG A 184 17.25 4.55 -7.23
N HIS A 185 17.94 3.63 -6.56
CA HIS A 185 19.32 3.89 -6.09
C HIS A 185 20.28 4.15 -7.25
N SER A 186 20.25 3.31 -8.29
CA SER A 186 21.07 3.52 -9.48
C SER A 186 20.72 4.82 -10.20
N SER A 187 19.42 5.15 -10.33
CA SER A 187 18.98 6.38 -11.00
C SER A 187 19.37 7.66 -10.26
N ALA A 188 19.41 7.63 -8.93
CA ALA A 188 19.78 8.79 -8.12
C ALA A 188 21.30 9.06 -8.06
N HIS A 189 22.13 8.04 -8.32
CA HIS A 189 23.58 8.13 -8.10
C HIS A 189 24.42 7.90 -9.36
N ALA A 190 23.92 7.17 -10.37
CA ALA A 190 24.65 6.87 -11.60
C ALA A 190 24.11 7.71 -12.76
N LEU A 191 24.80 8.79 -13.10
CA LEU A 191 24.46 9.68 -14.24
C LEU A 191 24.45 8.93 -15.58
N THR A 192 25.15 7.80 -15.68
CA THR A 192 25.21 6.92 -16.86
C THR A 192 24.21 5.77 -16.82
N GLY A 193 23.45 5.62 -15.73
CA GLY A 193 22.48 4.55 -15.57
C GLY A 193 21.43 4.55 -16.67
N GLN A 194 21.09 3.37 -17.20
CA GLN A 194 20.01 3.24 -18.18
C GLN A 194 18.81 2.59 -17.50
N VAL A 195 17.66 3.24 -17.59
CA VAL A 195 16.38 2.67 -17.17
C VAL A 195 15.58 2.41 -18.44
N LEU A 196 15.21 1.14 -18.66
CA LEU A 196 14.40 0.78 -19.82
C LEU A 196 12.98 1.33 -19.66
N TYR A 197 12.34 1.66 -20.77
CA TYR A 197 10.96 2.15 -20.74
C TYR A 197 9.99 1.09 -20.19
N ALA A 198 10.12 -0.17 -20.64
CA ALA A 198 9.32 -1.29 -20.15
C ALA A 198 9.45 -1.49 -18.63
N ASP A 199 10.68 -1.40 -18.10
CA ASP A 199 10.94 -1.47 -16.66
C ASP A 199 10.13 -0.46 -15.84
N LEU A 200 9.91 0.75 -16.37
CA LEU A 200 9.11 1.77 -15.68
C LEU A 200 7.62 1.42 -15.71
N GLN A 201 7.12 0.94 -16.86
CA GLN A 201 5.74 0.49 -16.99
C GLN A 201 5.45 -0.65 -16.01
N ASP A 202 6.36 -1.63 -15.94
CA ASP A 202 6.26 -2.74 -14.99
C ASP A 202 6.37 -2.24 -13.55
N SER A 203 7.29 -1.31 -13.25
CA SER A 203 7.44 -0.74 -11.90
C SER A 203 6.17 -0.05 -11.42
N VAL A 204 5.47 0.72 -12.27
CA VAL A 204 4.20 1.38 -11.92
C VAL A 204 3.14 0.34 -11.59
N ARG A 205 3.02 -0.69 -12.44
CA ARG A 205 2.05 -1.78 -12.25
C ARG A 205 2.34 -2.60 -10.98
N SER A 206 3.59 -2.99 -10.76
CA SER A 206 4.03 -3.71 -9.57
C SER A 206 3.86 -2.86 -8.30
N SER A 207 4.16 -1.57 -8.37
CA SER A 207 3.97 -0.63 -7.25
C SER A 207 2.51 -0.59 -6.79
N LEU A 208 1.57 -0.49 -7.74
CA LEU A 208 0.13 -0.55 -7.43
C LEU A 208 -0.23 -1.86 -6.72
N ALA A 209 0.23 -2.99 -7.24
CA ALA A 209 -0.11 -4.30 -6.69
C ALA A 209 0.47 -4.51 -5.29
N ILE A 210 1.74 -4.15 -5.08
CA ILE A 210 2.39 -4.25 -3.76
C ILE A 210 1.66 -3.35 -2.75
N CYS A 211 1.38 -2.09 -3.13
CA CYS A 211 0.71 -1.14 -2.24
C CYS A 211 -0.72 -1.58 -1.89
N LEU A 212 -1.49 -2.02 -2.88
CA LEU A 212 -2.85 -2.52 -2.66
C LEU A 212 -2.83 -3.75 -1.75
N ALA A 213 -1.98 -4.74 -2.04
CA ALA A 213 -1.89 -5.95 -1.22
C ALA A 213 -1.43 -5.63 0.22
N PHE A 214 -0.46 -4.74 0.38
CA PHE A 214 0.02 -4.26 1.68
C PHE A 214 -1.13 -3.66 2.48
N ASP A 215 -1.89 -2.78 1.86
CA ASP A 215 -2.97 -2.08 2.55
C ASP A 215 -4.18 -2.97 2.86
N LEU A 216 -4.52 -3.93 1.99
CA LEU A 216 -5.55 -4.91 2.29
C LEU A 216 -5.21 -5.75 3.54
N LEU A 217 -3.97 -6.23 3.64
CA LEU A 217 -3.50 -6.97 4.82
C LEU A 217 -3.45 -6.08 6.06
N LEU A 218 -2.84 -4.91 5.93
CA LEU A 218 -2.64 -3.97 7.02
C LEU A 218 -3.98 -3.47 7.58
N SER A 219 -4.90 -3.04 6.72
CA SER A 219 -6.21 -2.51 7.15
C SER A 219 -7.08 -3.59 7.77
N HIS A 220 -7.11 -4.80 7.18
CA HIS A 220 -7.86 -5.91 7.76
C HIS A 220 -7.32 -6.27 9.15
N SER A 221 -6.00 -6.39 9.28
CA SER A 221 -5.40 -6.65 10.58
C SER A 221 -5.65 -5.52 11.57
N GLY A 222 -5.52 -4.26 11.14
CA GLY A 222 -5.82 -3.08 11.95
C GLY A 222 -7.25 -3.09 12.48
N ALA A 223 -8.23 -3.42 11.62
CA ALA A 223 -9.63 -3.56 12.02
C ALA A 223 -9.83 -4.69 13.04
N LEU A 224 -9.16 -5.83 12.87
CA LEU A 224 -9.18 -6.91 13.86
C LEU A 224 -8.54 -6.49 15.19
N VAL A 225 -7.38 -5.83 15.18
CA VAL A 225 -6.75 -5.31 16.40
C VAL A 225 -7.69 -4.33 17.10
N ASN A 226 -8.28 -3.39 16.37
CA ASN A 226 -9.25 -2.44 16.90
C ASN A 226 -10.47 -3.13 17.52
N ALA A 227 -10.92 -4.25 16.95
CA ALA A 227 -12.00 -5.08 17.49
C ALA A 227 -11.57 -6.04 18.62
N LYS A 228 -10.33 -5.95 19.14
CA LYS A 228 -9.75 -6.90 20.12
C LYS A 228 -9.73 -8.36 19.63
N GLU A 229 -9.57 -8.49 18.33
CA GLU A 229 -9.71 -9.70 17.53
C GLU A 229 -8.42 -9.99 16.73
N GLY A 230 -7.33 -9.25 16.98
CA GLY A 230 -6.05 -9.37 16.28
C GLY A 230 -5.31 -10.69 16.54
N ALA A 231 -4.28 -10.97 15.74
CA ALA A 231 -3.47 -12.18 15.88
C ALA A 231 -2.83 -12.28 17.29
N GLY A 232 -2.80 -13.48 17.85
CA GLY A 232 -2.30 -13.74 19.20
C GLY A 232 -3.30 -13.44 20.33
N GLN A 233 -4.35 -12.65 20.07
CA GLN A 233 -5.44 -12.48 21.03
C GLN A 233 -6.31 -13.75 21.08
N GLY A 234 -6.51 -14.31 22.27
CA GLY A 234 -7.31 -15.52 22.46
C GLY A 234 -6.80 -16.75 21.69
N GLY A 235 -5.51 -16.81 21.35
CA GLY A 235 -4.91 -17.89 20.57
C GLY A 235 -5.20 -17.84 19.07
N ARG A 236 -5.71 -16.70 18.55
CA ARG A 236 -5.92 -16.54 17.10
C ARG A 236 -4.61 -16.70 16.32
N PRO A 237 -4.65 -17.43 15.18
CA PRO A 237 -3.49 -17.59 14.32
C PRO A 237 -3.09 -16.25 13.70
N GLN A 238 -1.89 -16.23 13.13
CA GLN A 238 -1.44 -15.12 12.31
C GLN A 238 -2.28 -15.01 11.03
N LEU A 239 -2.43 -13.78 10.55
CA LEU A 239 -3.21 -13.46 9.36
C LEU A 239 -2.54 -13.99 8.09
N LEU A 240 -3.32 -14.65 7.26
CA LEU A 240 -2.96 -15.11 5.93
C LEU A 240 -3.69 -14.31 4.86
N HIS A 241 -3.19 -14.35 3.63
CA HIS A 241 -3.89 -13.75 2.50
C HIS A 241 -5.31 -14.33 2.38
N SER A 242 -5.51 -15.64 2.62
CA SER A 242 -6.80 -16.32 2.51
C SER A 242 -7.89 -15.76 3.43
N ASP A 243 -7.51 -15.08 4.51
CA ASP A 243 -8.43 -14.45 5.45
C ASP A 243 -9.02 -13.14 4.90
N ILE A 244 -8.37 -12.56 3.88
CA ILE A 244 -8.82 -11.35 3.19
C ILE A 244 -9.92 -11.70 2.20
N GLU A 245 -11.19 -11.58 2.58
CA GLU A 245 -12.30 -11.76 1.64
C GLU A 245 -12.51 -10.52 0.76
N MET A 246 -12.56 -10.69 -0.57
CA MET A 246 -12.77 -9.60 -1.52
C MET A 246 -14.12 -9.68 -2.26
N VAL A 247 -14.63 -8.49 -2.60
CA VAL A 247 -15.72 -8.27 -3.54
C VAL A 247 -15.20 -7.34 -4.63
N PHE A 248 -15.60 -7.58 -5.86
CA PHE A 248 -15.15 -6.81 -7.02
C PHE A 248 -16.30 -6.05 -7.67
N VAL A 249 -16.05 -4.81 -8.05
CA VAL A 249 -16.82 -4.07 -9.06
C VAL A 249 -16.05 -4.19 -10.37
N ASP A 250 -16.69 -4.78 -11.38
CA ASP A 250 -16.06 -5.14 -12.65
C ASP A 250 -16.87 -4.59 -13.84
N PRO A 251 -16.29 -3.70 -14.68
CA PRO A 251 -16.95 -3.22 -15.88
C PRO A 251 -17.03 -4.34 -16.93
N ARG A 252 -18.25 -4.63 -17.40
CA ARG A 252 -18.41 -5.63 -18.46
C ARG A 252 -17.86 -5.11 -19.79
N SER A 253 -16.93 -5.85 -20.38
CA SER A 253 -16.27 -5.47 -21.64
C SER A 253 -17.21 -5.32 -22.85
N ARG A 254 -18.45 -5.84 -22.78
CA ARG A 254 -19.39 -5.89 -23.92
C ARG A 254 -20.66 -5.03 -23.76
N ALA A 255 -20.86 -4.39 -22.61
CA ALA A 255 -22.03 -3.54 -22.37
C ALA A 255 -21.72 -2.53 -21.25
N PRO A 256 -22.32 -1.32 -21.24
CA PRO A 256 -22.15 -0.33 -20.17
C PRO A 256 -22.89 -0.80 -18.91
N LYS A 257 -22.43 -1.90 -18.33
CA LYS A 257 -22.99 -2.54 -17.14
C LYS A 257 -21.85 -2.92 -16.23
N PHE A 258 -22.07 -2.73 -14.94
CA PHE A 258 -21.10 -2.97 -13.90
C PHE A 258 -21.56 -4.16 -13.07
N LEU A 259 -20.66 -5.10 -12.85
CA LEU A 259 -20.91 -6.33 -12.14
C LEU A 259 -20.33 -6.23 -10.73
N VAL A 260 -21.16 -6.47 -9.71
CA VAL A 260 -20.64 -6.73 -8.37
C VAL A 260 -20.56 -8.24 -8.18
N LYS A 261 -19.35 -8.76 -7.93
CA LYS A 261 -19.09 -10.20 -7.79
C LYS A 261 -18.24 -10.48 -6.55
N LYS A 262 -18.49 -11.62 -5.90
CA LYS A 262 -17.54 -12.17 -4.93
C LYS A 262 -16.27 -12.60 -5.65
N GLU A 263 -15.16 -12.55 -4.93
CA GLU A 263 -13.94 -13.21 -5.37
C GLU A 263 -14.19 -14.67 -5.75
N ARG A 264 -13.54 -15.11 -6.84
CA ARG A 264 -13.41 -16.52 -7.16
C ARG A 264 -12.14 -17.05 -6.52
N VAL A 265 -12.29 -17.71 -5.37
CA VAL A 265 -11.21 -18.55 -4.85
C VAL A 265 -11.01 -19.70 -5.85
N GLN A 266 -9.74 -20.06 -6.12
CA GLN A 266 -9.39 -21.10 -7.09
C GLN A 266 -10.15 -22.43 -6.83
N PRO A 267 -10.29 -23.30 -7.86
CA PRO A 267 -11.02 -24.57 -7.75
C PRO A 267 -10.64 -25.40 -6.51
N PRO A 268 -11.59 -26.16 -5.91
CA PRO A 268 -12.82 -26.65 -6.50
C PRO A 268 -14.07 -25.86 -6.08
N ALA A 269 -14.21 -24.60 -6.51
CA ALA A 269 -15.48 -23.88 -6.44
C ALA A 269 -16.40 -24.29 -7.61
N VAL A 270 -16.84 -25.54 -7.60
CA VAL A 270 -17.90 -26.01 -8.50
C VAL A 270 -19.22 -25.36 -8.05
N THR A 271 -19.91 -24.71 -9.00
CA THR A 271 -21.31 -24.21 -8.99
C THR A 271 -21.76 -22.96 -8.20
N ALA A 272 -20.93 -22.25 -7.42
CA ALA A 272 -21.42 -21.03 -6.76
C ALA A 272 -21.58 -19.83 -7.73
N ARG A 273 -22.79 -19.23 -7.78
CA ARG A 273 -23.00 -17.93 -8.45
C ARG A 273 -22.12 -16.87 -7.78
N THR A 274 -21.07 -16.46 -8.49
CA THR A 274 -20.10 -15.44 -8.03
C THR A 274 -20.62 -14.02 -8.24
N THR A 275 -21.53 -13.84 -9.21
CA THR A 275 -22.24 -12.58 -9.42
C THR A 275 -23.25 -12.33 -8.30
N LEU A 276 -23.09 -11.20 -7.62
CA LEU A 276 -24.05 -10.71 -6.63
C LEU A 276 -25.15 -9.90 -7.31
N ARG A 277 -24.78 -8.92 -8.14
CA ARG A 277 -25.72 -8.02 -8.80
C ARG A 277 -25.10 -7.33 -10.01
N ILE A 278 -25.94 -6.86 -10.94
CA ILE A 278 -25.55 -6.09 -12.13
C ILE A 278 -26.23 -4.73 -12.06
N PHE A 279 -25.48 -3.68 -12.40
CA PHE A 279 -25.94 -2.29 -12.37
C PHE A 279 -25.71 -1.61 -13.73
N PRO A 280 -26.52 -0.59 -14.07
CA PRO A 280 -26.36 0.18 -15.29
C PRO A 280 -25.24 1.24 -15.22
N SER A 281 -24.77 1.60 -14.03
CA SER A 281 -23.75 2.63 -13.81
C SER A 281 -22.75 2.20 -12.75
N GLU A 282 -21.52 2.72 -12.85
CA GLU A 282 -20.43 2.41 -11.93
C GLU A 282 -20.75 2.87 -10.51
N GLN A 283 -21.26 4.08 -10.34
CA GLN A 283 -21.54 4.68 -9.03
C GLN A 283 -22.53 3.84 -8.22
N LEU A 284 -23.60 3.34 -8.86
CA LEU A 284 -24.56 2.43 -8.23
C LEU A 284 -23.93 1.08 -7.85
N ALA A 285 -23.02 0.57 -8.68
CA ALA A 285 -22.31 -0.68 -8.37
C ALA A 285 -21.35 -0.51 -7.20
N ILE A 286 -20.60 0.60 -7.16
CA ILE A 286 -19.70 0.96 -6.05
C ILE A 286 -20.49 1.12 -4.77
N ALA A 287 -21.56 1.94 -4.75
CA ALA A 287 -22.37 2.16 -3.56
C ALA A 287 -22.94 0.86 -2.98
N TYR A 288 -23.44 -0.03 -3.83
CA TYR A 288 -23.88 -1.36 -3.40
C TYR A 288 -22.71 -2.22 -2.90
N GLY A 289 -21.58 -2.21 -3.61
CA GLY A 289 -20.37 -2.94 -3.25
C GLY A 289 -19.85 -2.55 -1.87
N GLU A 290 -19.77 -1.25 -1.57
CA GLU A 290 -19.35 -0.70 -0.29
C GLU A 290 -20.28 -1.12 0.84
N GLN A 291 -21.60 -0.95 0.64
CA GLN A 291 -22.59 -1.39 1.63
C GLN A 291 -22.49 -2.89 1.90
N TYR A 292 -22.35 -3.69 0.83
CA TYR A 292 -22.23 -5.15 0.93
C TYR A 292 -20.94 -5.56 1.65
N ALA A 293 -19.83 -4.92 1.32
CA ALA A 293 -18.51 -5.19 1.87
C ALA A 293 -18.45 -4.84 3.35
N LYS A 294 -18.90 -3.63 3.72
CA LYS A 294 -18.98 -3.17 5.11
C LYS A 294 -19.85 -4.08 5.98
N ALA A 295 -21.03 -4.47 5.50
CA ALA A 295 -21.95 -5.35 6.24
C ALA A 295 -21.37 -6.76 6.50
N ARG A 296 -20.32 -7.17 5.78
CA ARG A 296 -19.72 -8.51 5.86
C ARG A 296 -18.23 -8.49 6.22
N ARG A 297 -17.68 -7.35 6.63
CA ARG A 297 -16.26 -7.20 6.97
C ARG A 297 -15.32 -7.62 5.81
N ARG A 298 -15.69 -7.26 4.57
CA ARG A 298 -14.94 -7.60 3.34
C ARG A 298 -14.26 -6.38 2.74
N GLN A 299 -13.26 -6.63 1.92
CA GLN A 299 -12.60 -5.61 1.11
C GLN A 299 -13.34 -5.44 -0.23
N LEU A 300 -13.45 -4.21 -0.73
CA LEU A 300 -13.98 -3.92 -2.06
C LEU A 300 -12.83 -3.51 -2.99
N VAL A 301 -12.72 -4.13 -4.15
CA VAL A 301 -11.78 -3.76 -5.20
C VAL A 301 -12.57 -3.35 -6.44
N ILE A 302 -12.30 -2.17 -6.97
CA ILE A 302 -12.91 -1.64 -8.19
C ILE A 302 -11.89 -1.84 -9.31
N LEU A 303 -12.32 -2.50 -10.38
CA LEU A 303 -11.48 -2.80 -11.54
C LEU A 303 -11.80 -1.84 -12.68
N ASP A 304 -10.78 -1.53 -13.48
CA ASP A 304 -10.94 -0.83 -14.75
C ASP A 304 -11.36 -1.78 -15.88
N ALA A 305 -11.50 -1.24 -17.09
CA ALA A 305 -11.88 -2.00 -18.29
C ALA A 305 -10.88 -3.11 -18.67
N MET A 306 -9.64 -3.05 -18.16
CA MET A 306 -8.58 -4.04 -18.36
C MET A 306 -8.48 -5.03 -17.19
N ALA A 307 -9.46 -5.02 -16.28
CA ALA A 307 -9.48 -5.82 -15.06
C ALA A 307 -8.31 -5.53 -14.11
N ILE A 308 -7.76 -4.30 -14.16
CA ILE A 308 -6.71 -3.81 -13.25
C ILE A 308 -7.40 -3.00 -12.14
N PRO A 309 -7.03 -3.17 -10.86
CA PRO A 309 -7.54 -2.32 -9.79
C PRO A 309 -7.37 -0.83 -10.07
N SER A 310 -8.46 -0.08 -10.06
CA SER A 310 -8.46 1.38 -10.19
C SER A 310 -8.70 2.09 -8.86
N ASN A 311 -9.37 1.41 -7.92
CA ASN A 311 -9.63 1.90 -6.57
C ASN A 311 -9.98 0.73 -5.65
N TRP A 312 -9.92 0.93 -4.33
CA TRP A 312 -10.36 -0.05 -3.34
C TRP A 312 -10.81 0.60 -2.04
N VAL A 313 -11.68 -0.09 -1.33
CA VAL A 313 -12.20 0.32 -0.01
C VAL A 313 -11.92 -0.81 0.96
N THR A 314 -11.38 -0.44 2.13
CA THR A 314 -11.14 -1.40 3.19
C THR A 314 -12.22 -1.40 4.25
N TRP A 315 -12.47 -2.58 4.80
CA TRP A 315 -13.19 -2.73 6.06
C TRP A 315 -12.34 -2.19 7.22
#